data_AF-A0A6I1KAX8-F1
#
_entry.id   AF-A0A6I1KAX8-F1
#
_cell.length_a   1.000
_cell.length_b   1.000
_cell.length_c   1.000
_cell.angle_alpha   90.00
_cell.angle_beta   90.00
_cell.angle_gamma   90.00
#
_symmetry.space_group_name_H-M   'P 1'
#
loop_
_entity.id
_entity.type
_entity.pdbx_description
1 polymer ?
#
loop_
_entity_poly.entity_id
_entity_poly.type
_entity_poly.pdbx_seq_one_letter_code
_entity_poly.pdbx_strand_id
1 'polypeptide(L)'
;MGLLKQVVLGGANWWAGRLKKKADSRTAEYRQHIAGVRRKAPPLAVKLVSTPEPAWLQEWVVAKSAADALTRRGFSCAGGVTLAGAPQWQGVGFVNVEQSASAMLLKLGDQLHTSLGTFFTDGGLFSVTDMAARSGQVFPPWFERHRLTGLTTEQLIDQFLAKRPTRPFRAVDADSFAAGEEEAFARMQAWLAERGGASVEELAEQFKAAGKLPSGEEAGSFLAQLRLHEIEKAAWNWLRLQPELPFPQDDAIEWLAVVHDELPVDDLANTYWCYAGDFGVRADVFEDAPPRGAFARVNAGRGNKLQKVFTKETGLPVDFYLPAD
;
A
#
# COMPACT_ATOMS: atom_id res chain seq x y z
N MET A 1 -20.44 -52.48 35.72
CA MET A 1 -19.98 -51.91 34.43
C MET A 1 -20.45 -50.46 34.16
N GLY A 2 -20.78 -49.65 35.18
CA GLY A 2 -21.27 -48.28 35.00
C GLY A 2 -20.24 -47.16 35.20
N LEU A 3 -19.22 -47.35 36.07
CA LEU A 3 -18.27 -46.29 36.42
C LEU A 3 -17.12 -46.08 35.39
N LEU A 4 -16.74 -47.11 34.62
CA LEU A 4 -15.67 -46.97 33.62
C LEU A 4 -16.10 -46.18 32.38
N LYS A 5 -17.39 -46.12 32.03
CA LYS A 5 -17.89 -45.30 30.91
C LYS A 5 -17.88 -43.80 31.21
N GLN A 6 -18.05 -43.40 32.48
CA GLN A 6 -18.07 -41.98 32.87
C GLN A 6 -16.68 -41.34 32.89
N VAL A 7 -15.64 -42.09 33.26
CA VAL A 7 -14.24 -41.59 33.28
C VAL A 7 -13.67 -41.42 31.86
N VAL A 8 -14.03 -42.31 30.92
CA VAL A 8 -13.59 -42.22 29.52
C VAL A 8 -14.27 -41.06 28.77
N LEU A 9 -15.55 -40.80 29.03
CA LEU A 9 -16.27 -39.66 28.46
C LEU A 9 -15.83 -38.32 29.06
N GLY A 10 -15.50 -38.29 30.36
CA GLY A 10 -14.92 -37.10 31.02
C GLY A 10 -13.55 -36.72 30.47
N GLY A 11 -12.70 -37.71 30.17
CA GLY A 11 -11.39 -37.49 29.55
C GLY A 11 -11.49 -36.92 28.14
N ALA A 12 -12.33 -37.50 27.28
CA ALA A 12 -12.51 -37.04 25.90
C ALA A 12 -13.03 -35.59 25.82
N ASN A 13 -13.99 -35.23 26.68
CA ASN A 13 -14.54 -33.87 26.74
C ASN A 13 -13.51 -32.84 27.24
N TRP A 14 -12.64 -33.22 28.19
CA TRP A 14 -11.58 -32.35 28.68
C TRP A 14 -10.48 -32.10 27.64
N TRP A 15 -10.09 -33.14 26.88
CA TRP A 15 -9.14 -33.00 25.77
C TRP A 15 -9.71 -32.16 24.63
N ALA A 16 -10.98 -32.37 24.25
CA ALA A 16 -11.67 -31.57 23.25
C ALA A 16 -11.76 -30.08 23.65
N GLY A 17 -12.08 -29.79 24.92
CA GLY A 17 -12.10 -28.42 25.45
C GLY A 17 -10.73 -27.72 25.40
N ARG A 18 -9.65 -28.44 25.72
CA ARG A 18 -8.28 -27.90 25.60
C ARG A 18 -7.87 -27.64 24.16
N LEU A 19 -8.20 -28.54 23.24
CA LEU A 19 -7.92 -28.37 21.81
C LEU A 19 -8.68 -27.18 21.23
N LYS A 20 -9.97 -27.04 21.57
CA LYS A 20 -10.78 -25.88 21.19
C LYS A 20 -10.17 -24.57 21.70
N LYS A 21 -9.81 -24.48 22.98
CA LYS A 21 -9.19 -23.26 23.54
C LYS A 21 -7.87 -22.91 22.84
N LYS A 22 -7.05 -23.91 22.49
CA LYS A 22 -5.82 -23.68 21.73
C LYS A 22 -6.11 -23.18 20.30
N ALA A 23 -7.11 -23.75 19.65
CA ALA A 23 -7.55 -23.32 18.32
C ALA A 23 -8.08 -21.87 18.36
N ASP A 24 -8.94 -21.55 19.33
CA ASP A 24 -9.46 -20.20 19.55
C ASP A 24 -8.34 -19.18 19.77
N SER A 25 -7.33 -19.50 20.58
CA SER A 25 -6.15 -18.64 20.79
C SER A 25 -5.37 -18.40 19.49
N ARG A 26 -5.08 -19.46 18.74
CA ARG A 26 -4.34 -19.36 17.47
C ARG A 26 -5.09 -18.56 16.42
N THR A 27 -6.41 -18.73 16.33
CA THR A 27 -7.21 -17.93 15.40
C THR A 27 -7.28 -16.46 15.81
N ALA A 28 -7.33 -16.16 17.10
CA ALA A 28 -7.24 -14.79 17.58
C ALA A 28 -5.88 -14.16 17.26
N GLU A 29 -4.78 -14.89 17.49
CA GLU A 29 -3.42 -14.45 17.14
C GLU A 29 -3.28 -14.18 15.63
N TYR A 30 -3.80 -15.08 14.78
CA TYR A 30 -3.80 -14.91 13.34
C TYR A 30 -4.61 -13.68 12.91
N ARG A 31 -5.84 -13.50 13.40
CA ARG A 31 -6.67 -12.32 13.10
C ARG A 31 -5.99 -11.02 13.55
N GLN A 32 -5.38 -11.00 14.73
CA GLN A 32 -4.63 -9.85 15.23
C GLN A 32 -3.39 -9.55 14.37
N HIS A 33 -2.66 -10.58 13.93
CA HIS A 33 -1.54 -10.43 13.01
C HIS A 33 -1.98 -9.78 11.70
N ILE A 34 -3.01 -10.33 11.05
CA ILE A 34 -3.55 -9.81 9.78
C ILE A 34 -4.07 -8.38 9.95
N ALA A 35 -4.80 -8.08 11.02
CA ALA A 35 -5.22 -6.71 11.31
C ALA A 35 -4.02 -5.77 11.54
N GLY A 36 -2.97 -6.24 12.20
CA GLY A 36 -1.70 -5.52 12.33
C GLY A 36 -1.02 -5.25 10.99
N VAL A 37 -1.11 -6.17 10.03
CA VAL A 37 -0.63 -5.97 8.65
C VAL A 37 -1.48 -4.91 7.94
N ARG A 38 -2.81 -4.99 7.99
CA ARG A 38 -3.74 -4.03 7.37
C ARG A 38 -3.61 -2.62 7.93
N ARG A 39 -3.38 -2.47 9.24
CA ARG A 39 -3.12 -1.17 9.88
C ARG A 39 -1.82 -0.51 9.39
N LYS A 40 -0.90 -1.28 8.79
CA LYS A 40 0.32 -0.77 8.14
C LYS A 40 0.10 -0.44 6.66
N ALA A 41 -1.12 -0.57 6.14
CA ALA A 41 -1.43 -0.12 4.78
C ALA A 41 -1.15 1.40 4.66
N PRO A 42 -0.51 1.86 3.57
CA PRO A 42 -0.30 3.28 3.35
C PRO A 42 -1.62 4.04 3.36
N PRO A 43 -1.65 5.32 3.80
CA PRO A 43 -2.87 6.11 3.72
C PRO A 43 -3.27 6.27 2.25
N LEU A 44 -4.57 6.21 1.96
CA LEU A 44 -5.10 6.40 0.59
C LEU A 44 -4.98 7.84 0.09
N ALA A 45 -4.99 8.80 1.01
CA ALA A 45 -4.87 10.21 0.73
C ALA A 45 -3.90 10.82 1.73
N VAL A 46 -3.24 11.88 1.28
CA VAL A 46 -2.39 12.71 2.12
C VAL A 46 -3.01 14.09 2.20
N LYS A 47 -2.68 14.80 3.28
CA LYS A 47 -2.96 16.22 3.37
C LYS A 47 -1.65 16.96 3.50
N LEU A 48 -1.39 17.86 2.56
CA LEU A 48 -0.34 18.85 2.66
C LEU A 48 -0.87 20.02 3.47
N VAL A 49 -0.25 20.24 4.63
CA VAL A 49 -0.56 21.35 5.52
C VAL A 49 0.38 22.48 5.16
N SER A 50 -0.19 23.62 4.76
CA SER A 50 0.57 24.83 4.51
C SER A 50 1.27 25.28 5.79
N THR A 51 2.54 25.63 5.67
CA THR A 51 3.34 26.18 6.75
C THR A 51 3.97 27.50 6.30
N PRO A 52 4.37 28.36 7.23
CA PRO A 52 5.36 29.39 6.93
C PRO A 52 6.58 28.76 6.24
N GLU A 53 7.31 29.58 5.48
CA GLU A 53 8.57 29.14 4.87
C GLU A 53 9.48 28.53 5.95
N PRO A 54 9.96 27.29 5.77
CA PRO A 54 10.72 26.62 6.80
C PRO A 54 12.12 27.24 6.94
N ALA A 55 12.57 27.41 8.18
CA ALA A 55 13.85 28.06 8.48
C ALA A 55 15.05 27.40 7.76
N TRP A 56 15.02 26.09 7.56
CA TRP A 56 16.08 25.36 6.86
C TRP A 56 16.29 25.84 5.42
N LEU A 57 15.28 26.43 4.76
CA LEU A 57 15.43 26.97 3.41
C LEU A 57 16.47 28.10 3.37
N GLN A 58 16.50 28.91 4.43
CA GLN A 58 17.43 30.03 4.57
C GLN A 58 18.75 29.62 5.24
N GLU A 59 18.72 28.66 6.16
CA GLU A 59 19.91 28.19 6.89
C GLU A 59 20.82 27.32 6.03
N TRP A 60 20.26 26.51 5.12
CA TRP A 60 21.04 25.58 4.31
C TRP A 60 21.46 26.23 3.01
N VAL A 61 22.77 26.43 2.83
CA VAL A 61 23.36 27.00 1.60
C VAL A 61 22.89 26.27 0.34
N VAL A 62 22.79 24.93 0.39
CA VAL A 62 22.31 24.11 -0.72
C VAL A 62 20.82 24.34 -1.02
N ALA A 63 19.98 24.51 0.02
CA ALA A 63 18.55 24.74 -0.14
C ALA A 63 18.27 26.12 -0.71
N LYS A 64 18.95 27.15 -0.19
CA LYS A 64 18.89 28.50 -0.72
C LYS A 64 19.33 28.55 -2.18
N SER A 65 20.45 27.91 -2.51
CA SER A 65 20.95 27.85 -3.89
C SER A 65 19.95 27.17 -4.84
N ALA A 66 19.27 26.12 -4.39
CA ALA A 66 18.22 25.43 -5.15
C ALA A 66 16.98 26.32 -5.37
N ALA A 67 16.52 27.01 -4.33
CA ALA A 67 15.40 27.94 -4.42
C ALA A 67 15.71 29.14 -5.33
N ASP A 68 16.93 29.69 -5.23
CA ASP A 68 17.39 30.77 -6.11
C ASP A 68 17.46 30.30 -7.58
N ALA A 69 17.89 29.07 -7.84
CA ALA A 69 17.90 28.49 -9.18
C ALA A 69 16.48 28.35 -9.77
N LEU A 70 15.52 27.87 -8.97
CA LEU A 70 14.11 27.82 -9.37
C LEU A 70 13.56 29.22 -9.68
N THR A 71 13.84 30.19 -8.81
CA THR A 71 13.37 31.58 -8.95
C THR A 71 13.92 32.25 -10.21
N ARG A 72 15.23 32.10 -10.50
CA ARG A 72 15.84 32.60 -11.74
C ARG A 72 15.24 31.98 -13.01
N ARG A 73 14.60 30.81 -12.91
CA ARG A 73 13.93 30.11 -14.01
C ARG A 73 12.42 30.34 -14.04
N GLY A 74 11.93 31.35 -13.34
CA GLY A 74 10.54 31.80 -13.39
C GLY A 74 9.58 30.98 -12.51
N PHE A 75 10.10 30.17 -11.58
CA PHE A 75 9.26 29.54 -10.57
C PHE A 75 9.03 30.48 -9.39
N SER A 76 7.78 30.64 -8.98
CA SER A 76 7.36 31.37 -7.79
C SER A 76 7.12 30.40 -6.63
N CYS A 77 7.46 30.80 -5.40
CA CYS A 77 7.19 29.99 -4.22
C CYS A 77 5.67 29.84 -4.00
N ALA A 78 5.20 28.60 -3.86
CA ALA A 78 3.83 28.26 -3.51
C ALA A 78 3.65 28.03 -1.99
N GLY A 79 4.74 28.11 -1.22
CA GLY A 79 4.76 28.04 0.24
C GLY A 79 5.42 26.78 0.81
N GLY A 80 5.65 26.81 2.13
CA GLY A 80 6.08 25.63 2.87
C GLY A 80 4.94 24.63 3.01
N VAL A 81 5.26 23.34 2.94
CA VAL A 81 4.30 22.25 3.13
C VAL A 81 4.86 21.18 4.05
N THR A 82 3.98 20.59 4.85
CA THR A 82 4.28 19.36 5.61
C THR A 82 3.22 18.32 5.35
N LEU A 83 3.59 17.05 5.51
CA LEU A 83 2.64 15.96 5.42
C LEU A 83 1.92 15.78 6.77
N ALA A 84 0.58 15.84 6.78
CA ALA A 84 -0.22 15.56 7.97
C ALA A 84 0.11 14.16 8.53
N GLY A 85 0.43 14.09 9.82
CA GLY A 85 0.83 12.84 10.49
C GLY A 85 2.30 12.41 10.25
N ALA A 86 3.06 13.14 9.44
CA ALA A 86 4.48 12.89 9.19
C ALA A 86 5.29 14.21 9.15
N PRO A 87 5.39 14.92 10.29
CA PRO A 87 6.02 16.25 10.36
C PRO A 87 7.51 16.27 9.98
N GLN A 88 8.18 15.10 9.98
CA GLN A 88 9.54 14.95 9.48
C GLN A 88 9.65 15.13 7.96
N TRP A 89 8.54 15.06 7.23
CA TRP A 89 8.48 15.32 5.80
C TRP A 89 8.16 16.79 5.58
N GLN A 90 9.18 17.57 5.23
CA GLN A 90 9.09 19.02 5.07
C GLN A 90 9.47 19.40 3.64
N GLY A 91 8.62 20.16 2.98
CA GLY A 91 8.85 20.61 1.62
C GLY A 91 8.60 22.11 1.44
N VAL A 92 9.10 22.64 0.33
CA VAL A 92 8.72 23.96 -0.18
C VAL A 92 8.30 23.79 -1.63
N GLY A 93 7.06 24.19 -1.91
CA GLY A 93 6.47 24.13 -3.24
C GLY A 93 6.85 25.34 -4.08
N PHE A 94 6.99 25.13 -5.38
CA PHE A 94 7.27 26.15 -6.38
C PHE A 94 6.44 25.88 -7.62
N VAL A 95 6.00 26.94 -8.30
CA VAL A 95 5.20 26.85 -9.54
C VAL A 95 5.70 27.81 -10.60
N ASN A 96 5.76 27.35 -11.84
CA ASN A 96 5.94 28.19 -13.01
C ASN A 96 4.66 28.13 -13.85
N VAL A 97 3.83 29.16 -13.72
CA VAL A 97 2.48 29.23 -14.33
C VAL A 97 2.58 29.21 -15.86
N GLU A 98 3.49 30.01 -16.43
CA GLU A 98 3.69 30.10 -17.89
C GLU A 98 4.07 28.75 -18.50
N GLN A 99 4.88 27.97 -17.78
CA GLN A 99 5.32 26.66 -18.22
C GLN A 99 4.41 25.52 -17.76
N SER A 100 3.37 25.79 -16.96
CA SER A 100 2.54 24.76 -16.31
C SER A 100 3.38 23.67 -15.62
N ALA A 101 4.34 24.10 -14.80
CA ALA A 101 5.27 23.23 -14.09
C ALA A 101 5.23 23.48 -12.59
N SER A 102 5.39 22.42 -11.81
CA SER A 102 5.60 22.48 -10.36
C SER A 102 6.99 21.96 -10.01
N ALA A 103 7.51 22.42 -8.87
CA ALA A 103 8.69 21.86 -8.25
C ALA A 103 8.50 21.76 -6.74
N MET A 104 9.18 20.80 -6.12
CA MET A 104 9.21 20.58 -4.69
C MET A 104 10.67 20.44 -4.26
N LEU A 105 11.10 21.32 -3.36
CA LEU A 105 12.32 21.10 -2.57
C LEU A 105 11.93 20.32 -1.33
N LEU A 106 12.44 19.09 -1.19
CA LEU A 106 12.05 18.17 -0.14
C LEU A 106 13.25 17.89 0.78
N LYS A 107 13.07 18.14 2.08
CA LYS A 107 14.03 17.78 3.13
C LYS A 107 13.69 16.40 3.71
N LEU A 108 14.60 15.44 3.55
CA LEU A 108 14.53 14.11 4.16
C LEU A 108 15.75 13.90 5.07
N GLY A 109 15.56 14.08 6.37
CA GLY A 109 16.69 14.08 7.32
C GLY A 109 17.65 15.23 6.99
N ASP A 110 18.90 14.87 6.69
CA ASP A 110 19.99 15.80 6.33
C ASP A 110 20.18 15.95 4.81
N GLN A 111 19.28 15.36 4.02
CA GLN A 111 19.34 15.41 2.56
C GLN A 111 18.27 16.35 2.00
N LEU A 112 18.65 17.08 0.96
CA LEU A 112 17.76 17.88 0.14
C LEU A 112 17.55 17.17 -1.20
N HIS A 113 16.30 17.10 -1.64
CA HIS A 113 15.93 16.60 -2.95
C HIS A 113 15.12 17.63 -3.71
N THR A 114 15.34 17.70 -5.02
CA THR A 114 14.52 18.46 -5.95
C THR A 114 13.67 17.48 -6.76
N SER A 115 12.37 17.74 -6.85
CA SER A 115 11.48 17.09 -7.82
C SER A 115 10.79 18.15 -8.65
N LEU A 116 10.75 17.99 -9.97
CA LEU A 116 9.99 18.81 -10.90
C LEU A 116 8.91 17.96 -11.56
N GLY A 117 7.73 18.54 -11.80
CA GLY A 117 6.57 17.85 -12.33
C GLY A 117 5.75 18.71 -13.28
N THR A 118 5.08 18.06 -14.23
CA THR A 118 3.99 18.65 -15.01
C THR A 118 2.86 17.65 -15.11
N PHE A 119 1.64 18.12 -14.86
CA PHE A 119 0.41 17.39 -15.10
C PHE A 119 -0.12 17.68 -16.50
N PHE A 120 -0.64 16.65 -17.16
CA PHE A 120 -1.27 16.77 -18.47
C PHE A 120 -2.80 16.67 -18.36
N THR A 121 -3.50 17.26 -19.32
CA THR A 121 -4.98 17.25 -19.37
C THR A 121 -5.57 15.84 -19.60
N ASP A 122 -4.79 14.92 -20.17
CA ASP A 122 -5.14 13.50 -20.31
C ASP A 122 -4.95 12.69 -18.99
N GLY A 123 -4.56 13.38 -17.91
CA GLY A 123 -4.22 12.76 -16.64
C GLY A 123 -2.82 12.16 -16.60
N GLY A 124 -1.97 12.37 -17.60
CA GLY A 124 -0.57 12.00 -17.51
C GLY A 124 0.17 12.83 -16.45
N LEU A 125 1.26 12.27 -15.92
CA LEU A 125 2.23 12.97 -15.09
C LEU A 125 3.63 12.70 -15.63
N PHE A 126 4.43 13.74 -15.79
CA PHE A 126 5.86 13.65 -16.07
C PHE A 126 6.64 14.28 -14.93
N SER A 127 7.69 13.62 -14.45
CA SER A 127 8.56 14.19 -13.42
C SER A 127 10.05 13.89 -13.62
N VAL A 128 10.89 14.80 -13.13
CA VAL A 128 12.34 14.62 -13.02
C VAL A 128 12.75 14.89 -11.57
N THR A 129 13.63 14.07 -11.00
CA THR A 129 14.11 14.25 -9.61
C THR A 129 15.58 13.84 -9.44
N ASP A 130 16.29 14.44 -8.49
CA ASP A 130 17.61 13.95 -8.04
C ASP A 130 17.53 12.79 -7.04
N MET A 131 16.32 12.45 -6.56
CA MET A 131 16.17 11.38 -5.59
C MET A 131 16.47 10.02 -6.25
N ALA A 132 17.36 9.25 -5.60
CA ALA A 132 17.75 7.93 -6.07
C ALA A 132 16.55 6.98 -6.23
N ALA A 133 16.63 6.10 -7.23
CA ALA A 133 15.62 5.08 -7.43
C ALA A 133 15.59 4.14 -6.23
N ARG A 134 14.39 3.89 -5.70
CA ARG A 134 14.20 2.73 -4.84
C ARG A 134 14.14 1.52 -5.78
N SER A 135 15.05 0.58 -5.60
CA SER A 135 15.07 -0.70 -6.33
C SER A 135 13.68 -1.34 -6.27
N GLY A 136 13.20 -1.96 -7.34
CA GLY A 136 11.86 -2.56 -7.39
C GLY A 136 10.68 -1.58 -7.28
N GLN A 137 10.89 -0.26 -7.40
CA GLN A 137 9.78 0.69 -7.46
C GLN A 137 9.23 0.76 -8.89
N VAL A 138 7.94 0.49 -9.01
CA VAL A 138 7.18 0.65 -10.25
C VAL A 138 6.28 1.89 -10.23
N PHE A 139 5.93 2.34 -11.44
CA PHE A 139 5.05 3.47 -11.66
C PHE A 139 3.89 3.08 -12.58
N PRO A 140 2.71 3.69 -12.42
CA PRO A 140 1.59 3.46 -13.30
C PRO A 140 1.88 3.92 -14.73
N PRO A 141 1.18 3.38 -15.76
CA PRO A 141 1.40 3.77 -17.16
C PRO A 141 1.18 5.26 -17.46
N TRP A 142 0.40 5.96 -16.63
CA TRP A 142 0.17 7.39 -16.75
C TRP A 142 1.26 8.26 -16.11
N PHE A 143 2.23 7.66 -15.41
CA PHE A 143 3.30 8.39 -14.73
C PHE A 143 4.68 8.04 -15.27
N GLU A 144 5.29 9.00 -15.94
CA GLU A 144 6.68 8.95 -16.35
C GLU A 144 7.58 9.68 -15.34
N ARG A 145 8.61 9.00 -14.84
CA ARG A 145 9.57 9.58 -13.88
C ARG A 145 11.01 9.29 -14.26
N HIS A 146 11.80 10.35 -14.39
CA HIS A 146 13.24 10.27 -14.58
C HIS A 146 13.97 10.60 -13.28
N ARG A 147 14.92 9.76 -12.90
CA ARG A 147 15.74 9.95 -11.68
C ARG A 147 17.18 10.23 -12.08
N LEU A 148 17.60 11.48 -11.92
CA LEU A 148 18.89 11.99 -12.38
C LEU A 148 19.72 12.41 -11.16
N THR A 149 20.23 11.42 -10.44
CA THR A 149 21.01 11.61 -9.21
C THR A 149 22.29 12.40 -9.46
N GLY A 150 22.67 13.27 -8.52
CA GLY A 150 23.94 14.01 -8.58
C GLY A 150 23.91 15.28 -9.43
N LEU A 151 22.77 15.58 -10.08
CA LEU A 151 22.58 16.86 -10.77
C LEU A 151 22.22 17.97 -9.78
N THR A 152 22.62 19.20 -10.10
CA THR A 152 22.14 20.40 -9.40
C THR A 152 20.70 20.70 -9.79
N THR A 153 20.00 21.51 -8.99
CA THR A 153 18.64 21.98 -9.32
C THR A 153 18.56 22.65 -10.70
N GLU A 154 19.56 23.44 -11.08
CA GLU A 154 19.61 24.09 -12.39
C GLU A 154 19.72 23.07 -13.54
N GLN A 155 20.61 22.08 -13.38
CA GLN A 155 20.74 20.99 -14.36
C GLN A 155 19.46 20.14 -14.43
N LEU A 156 18.79 19.90 -13.30
CA LEU A 156 17.50 19.21 -13.29
C LEU A 156 16.42 19.98 -14.02
N ILE A 157 16.35 21.32 -13.87
CA ILE A 157 15.41 22.16 -14.61
C ILE A 157 15.67 22.02 -16.12
N ASP A 158 16.93 22.09 -16.55
CA ASP A 158 17.28 21.93 -17.97
C ASP A 158 16.87 20.55 -18.50
N GLN A 159 17.15 19.48 -17.76
CA GLN A 159 16.76 18.12 -18.13
C GLN A 159 15.25 17.93 -18.15
N PHE A 160 14.53 18.51 -17.18
CA PHE A 160 13.08 18.51 -17.12
C PHE A 160 12.50 19.17 -18.37
N LEU A 161 12.92 20.39 -18.70
CA LEU A 161 12.39 21.12 -19.85
C LEU A 161 12.74 20.44 -21.18
N ALA A 162 13.93 19.86 -21.30
CA ALA A 162 14.35 19.17 -22.52
C ALA A 162 13.63 17.84 -22.76
N LYS A 163 13.33 17.09 -21.69
CA LYS A 163 12.70 15.75 -21.79
C LYS A 163 11.17 15.79 -21.70
N ARG A 164 10.60 16.86 -21.15
CA ARG A 164 9.16 16.97 -20.92
C ARG A 164 8.38 16.83 -22.23
N PRO A 165 7.46 15.85 -22.32
CA PRO A 165 6.62 15.68 -23.51
C PRO A 165 5.83 16.93 -23.87
N THR A 166 5.75 17.25 -25.17
CA THR A 166 4.91 18.34 -25.69
C THR A 166 3.48 17.85 -25.89
N ARG A 167 2.66 18.01 -24.85
CA ARG A 167 1.22 17.68 -24.84
C ARG A 167 0.44 18.76 -24.07
N PRO A 168 -0.89 18.86 -24.21
CA PRO A 168 -1.66 19.89 -23.50
C PRO A 168 -1.54 19.75 -21.98
N PHE A 169 -0.98 20.78 -21.35
CA PHE A 169 -0.71 20.82 -19.92
C PHE A 169 -1.97 21.18 -19.12
N ARG A 170 -2.08 20.64 -17.91
CA ARG A 170 -3.00 21.15 -16.90
C ARG A 170 -2.36 22.37 -16.26
N ALA A 171 -3.08 23.49 -16.23
CA ALA A 171 -2.61 24.70 -15.56
C ALA A 171 -2.32 24.43 -14.09
N VAL A 172 -1.31 25.12 -13.55
CA VAL A 172 -0.93 25.07 -12.14
C VAL A 172 -0.62 26.48 -11.66
N ASP A 173 -1.02 26.76 -10.43
CA ASP A 173 -0.75 27.99 -9.70
C ASP A 173 -0.46 27.66 -8.22
N ALA A 174 -0.17 28.68 -7.41
CA ALA A 174 0.18 28.49 -6.02
C ALA A 174 -0.98 27.90 -5.20
N ASP A 175 -2.21 28.30 -5.50
CA ASP A 175 -3.41 27.88 -4.77
C ASP A 175 -3.78 26.41 -5.06
N SER A 176 -3.51 25.94 -6.28
CA SER A 176 -3.79 24.57 -6.74
C SER A 176 -2.65 23.59 -6.47
N PHE A 177 -1.44 24.06 -6.13
CA PHE A 177 -0.24 23.23 -5.94
C PHE A 177 -0.49 22.06 -4.97
N ALA A 178 -0.95 22.36 -3.75
CA ALA A 178 -1.14 21.34 -2.72
C ALA A 178 -2.19 20.30 -3.13
N ALA A 179 -3.32 20.75 -3.68
CA ALA A 179 -4.38 19.86 -4.14
C ALA A 179 -3.90 18.94 -5.28
N GLY A 180 -3.09 19.45 -6.22
CA GLY A 180 -2.53 18.67 -7.30
C GLY A 180 -1.60 17.54 -6.82
N GLU A 181 -0.74 17.82 -5.84
CA GLU A 181 0.15 16.81 -5.24
C GLU A 181 -0.62 15.77 -4.42
N GLU A 182 -1.64 16.20 -3.65
CA GLU A 182 -2.54 15.31 -2.90
C GLU A 182 -3.30 14.35 -3.83
N GLU A 183 -3.84 14.87 -4.94
CA GLU A 183 -4.52 14.08 -5.97
C GLU A 183 -3.58 13.06 -6.61
N ALA A 184 -2.37 13.48 -6.97
CA ALA A 184 -1.36 12.61 -7.58
C ALA A 184 -0.99 11.44 -6.65
N PHE A 185 -0.80 11.73 -5.36
CA PHE A 185 -0.56 10.71 -4.35
C PHE A 185 -1.75 9.75 -4.21
N ALA A 186 -2.97 10.28 -4.11
CA ALA A 186 -4.15 9.45 -3.94
C ALA A 186 -4.35 8.51 -5.13
N ARG A 187 -4.16 9.01 -6.35
CA ARG A 187 -4.24 8.21 -7.57
C ARG A 187 -3.16 7.13 -7.65
N MET A 188 -1.94 7.42 -7.17
CA MET A 188 -0.88 6.42 -7.04
C MET A 188 -1.28 5.30 -6.07
N GLN A 189 -1.82 5.64 -4.89
CA GLN A 189 -2.25 4.64 -3.91
C GLN A 189 -3.42 3.81 -4.42
N ALA A 190 -4.38 4.43 -5.13
CA ALA A 190 -5.48 3.73 -5.77
C ALA A 190 -4.97 2.73 -6.83
N TRP A 191 -3.99 3.12 -7.65
CA TRP A 191 -3.37 2.21 -8.61
C TRP A 191 -2.64 1.03 -7.95
N LEU A 192 -1.89 1.27 -6.87
CA LEU A 192 -1.23 0.20 -6.10
C LEU A 192 -2.25 -0.76 -5.47
N ALA A 193 -3.34 -0.22 -4.90
CA ALA A 193 -4.43 -1.00 -4.35
C ALA A 193 -5.12 -1.84 -5.44
N GLU A 194 -5.36 -1.26 -6.60
CA GLU A 194 -5.95 -1.93 -7.77
C GLU A 194 -5.08 -3.08 -8.28
N ARG A 195 -3.75 -2.91 -8.33
CA ARG A 195 -2.85 -3.98 -8.77
C ARG A 195 -2.66 -5.10 -7.72
N GLY A 196 -3.00 -4.84 -6.46
CA GLY A 196 -2.73 -5.78 -5.36
C GLY A 196 -1.35 -5.61 -4.72
N GLY A 197 -0.75 -4.41 -4.77
CA GLY A 197 0.52 -4.10 -4.11
C GLY A 197 1.76 -4.43 -4.96
N ALA A 198 2.90 -4.65 -4.29
CA ALA A 198 4.16 -5.02 -4.94
C ALA A 198 4.21 -6.51 -5.29
N SER A 199 4.81 -6.85 -6.43
CA SER A 199 5.01 -8.25 -6.85
C SER A 199 6.17 -8.91 -6.10
N VAL A 200 6.30 -10.23 -6.22
CA VAL A 200 7.42 -10.99 -5.63
C VAL A 200 8.77 -10.49 -6.16
N GLU A 201 8.86 -10.20 -7.45
CA GLU A 201 10.07 -9.72 -8.12
C GLU A 201 10.47 -8.33 -7.60
N GLU A 202 9.50 -7.42 -7.48
CA GLU A 202 9.72 -6.08 -6.95
C GLU A 202 10.18 -6.11 -5.49
N LEU A 203 9.56 -6.99 -4.67
CA LEU A 203 9.98 -7.21 -3.29
C LEU A 203 11.39 -7.79 -3.23
N ALA A 204 11.72 -8.77 -4.09
CA ALA A 204 13.07 -9.33 -4.17
C ALA A 204 14.10 -8.26 -4.49
N GLU A 205 13.83 -7.40 -5.48
CA GLU A 205 14.70 -6.29 -5.84
C GLU A 205 14.87 -5.26 -4.71
N GLN A 206 13.78 -4.90 -4.03
CA GLN A 206 13.79 -3.98 -2.89
C GLN A 206 14.64 -4.51 -1.75
N PHE A 207 14.40 -5.76 -1.33
CA PHE A 207 15.09 -6.35 -0.18
C PHE A 207 16.53 -6.74 -0.51
N LYS A 208 16.82 -7.13 -1.74
CA LYS A 208 18.20 -7.35 -2.21
C LYS A 208 19.00 -6.05 -2.17
N ALA A 209 18.45 -4.95 -2.69
CA ALA A 209 19.13 -3.65 -2.67
C ALA A 209 19.35 -3.12 -1.24
N ALA A 210 18.46 -3.46 -0.31
CA ALA A 210 18.61 -3.13 1.11
C ALA A 210 19.57 -4.06 1.88
N GLY A 211 20.09 -5.13 1.26
CA GLY A 211 20.90 -6.14 1.93
C GLY A 211 20.11 -6.96 2.97
N LYS A 212 18.79 -7.08 2.79
CA LYS A 212 17.85 -7.71 3.73
C LYS A 212 17.19 -8.98 3.18
N LEU A 213 17.52 -9.38 1.95
CA LEU A 213 17.00 -10.62 1.37
C LEU A 213 17.81 -11.81 1.94
N PRO A 214 17.17 -12.80 2.57
CA PRO A 214 17.84 -14.04 2.99
C PRO A 214 18.44 -14.79 1.80
N SER A 215 19.37 -15.71 2.06
CA SER A 215 19.98 -16.55 1.03
C SER A 215 19.29 -17.91 0.93
N GLY A 216 19.47 -18.58 -0.22
CA GLY A 216 19.02 -19.97 -0.41
C GLY A 216 17.49 -20.14 -0.39
N GLU A 217 17.05 -21.27 0.16
CA GLU A 217 15.63 -21.67 0.19
C GLU A 217 14.77 -20.75 1.09
N GLU A 218 15.36 -20.11 2.10
CA GLU A 218 14.65 -19.18 2.99
C GLU A 218 14.14 -17.93 2.26
N ALA A 219 14.81 -17.53 1.16
CA ALA A 219 14.41 -16.38 0.36
C ALA A 219 13.00 -16.54 -0.23
N GLY A 220 12.64 -17.76 -0.66
CA GLY A 220 11.34 -18.06 -1.25
C GLY A 220 10.20 -17.88 -0.24
N SER A 221 10.30 -18.54 0.91
CA SER A 221 9.31 -18.43 1.99
C SER A 221 9.18 -17.00 2.53
N PHE A 222 10.31 -16.29 2.66
CA PHE A 222 10.34 -14.90 3.05
C PHE A 222 9.59 -14.00 2.07
N LEU A 223 9.85 -14.13 0.78
CA LEU A 223 9.19 -13.34 -0.26
C LEU A 223 7.70 -13.69 -0.40
N ALA A 224 7.34 -14.97 -0.28
CA ALA A 224 5.94 -15.40 -0.28
C ALA A 224 5.17 -14.73 0.88
N GLN A 225 5.72 -14.72 2.08
CA GLN A 225 5.10 -14.07 3.23
C GLN A 225 4.97 -12.54 3.03
N LEU A 226 6.01 -11.89 2.51
CA LEU A 226 5.94 -10.45 2.20
C LEU A 226 4.88 -10.16 1.14
N ARG A 227 4.76 -11.00 0.11
CA ARG A 227 3.75 -10.86 -0.94
C ARG A 227 2.34 -10.93 -0.35
N LEU A 228 2.06 -11.90 0.52
CA LEU A 228 0.78 -11.99 1.22
C LEU A 228 0.48 -10.71 2.02
N HIS A 229 1.48 -10.16 2.73
CA HIS A 229 1.30 -8.90 3.45
C HIS A 229 1.04 -7.70 2.53
N GLU A 230 1.67 -7.63 1.36
CA GLU A 230 1.39 -6.59 0.36
C GLU A 230 -0.04 -6.70 -0.19
N ILE A 231 -0.50 -7.91 -0.49
CA ILE A 231 -1.86 -8.15 -0.97
C ILE A 231 -2.87 -7.74 0.10
N GLU A 232 -2.68 -8.13 1.36
CA GLU A 232 -3.56 -7.74 2.48
C GLU A 232 -3.68 -6.21 2.61
N LYS A 233 -2.55 -5.48 2.54
CA LYS A 233 -2.56 -4.02 2.58
C LYS A 233 -3.26 -3.42 1.35
N ALA A 234 -2.99 -3.95 0.17
CA ALA A 234 -3.55 -3.44 -1.08
C ALA A 234 -5.05 -3.70 -1.18
N ALA A 235 -5.51 -4.91 -0.84
CA ALA A 235 -6.91 -5.29 -0.79
C ALA A 235 -7.67 -4.46 0.26
N TRP A 236 -7.08 -4.23 1.43
CA TRP A 236 -7.64 -3.34 2.45
C TRP A 236 -7.81 -1.90 1.94
N ASN A 237 -6.78 -1.35 1.31
CA ASN A 237 -6.85 -0.02 0.70
C ASN A 237 -7.87 0.03 -0.45
N TRP A 238 -7.97 -1.01 -1.26
CA TRP A 238 -8.95 -1.09 -2.34
C TRP A 238 -10.38 -1.10 -1.80
N LEU A 239 -10.63 -1.87 -0.75
CA LEU A 239 -11.95 -1.91 -0.09
C LEU A 239 -12.32 -0.54 0.49
N ARG A 240 -11.35 0.15 1.08
CA ARG A 240 -11.53 1.52 1.62
C ARG A 240 -11.86 2.58 0.55
N LEU A 241 -11.58 2.30 -0.72
CA LEU A 241 -11.93 3.18 -1.84
C LEU A 241 -13.37 2.98 -2.33
N GLN A 242 -14.06 1.94 -1.86
CA GLN A 242 -15.42 1.67 -2.31
C GLN A 242 -16.40 2.68 -1.67
N PRO A 243 -17.30 3.29 -2.47
CA PRO A 243 -18.13 4.41 -2.02
C PRO A 243 -19.20 4.00 -1.00
N GLU A 244 -19.65 2.76 -1.03
CA GLU A 244 -20.74 2.26 -0.20
C GLU A 244 -20.40 0.87 0.34
N LEU A 245 -19.78 0.82 1.52
CA LEU A 245 -19.61 -0.44 2.24
C LEU A 245 -20.80 -0.67 3.18
N PRO A 246 -21.35 -1.89 3.24
CA PRO A 246 -22.48 -2.21 4.12
C PRO A 246 -22.08 -2.34 5.60
N PHE A 247 -20.84 -2.01 5.96
CA PHE A 247 -20.31 -2.13 7.31
C PHE A 247 -19.27 -1.03 7.60
N PRO A 248 -19.06 -0.64 8.87
CA PRO A 248 -17.96 0.21 9.28
C PRO A 248 -16.62 -0.50 9.04
N GLN A 249 -15.70 0.15 8.32
CA GLN A 249 -14.41 -0.43 7.96
C GLN A 249 -13.59 -0.82 9.19
N ASP A 250 -13.45 0.10 10.15
CA ASP A 250 -12.60 -0.13 11.32
C ASP A 250 -13.06 -1.30 12.20
N ASP A 251 -14.37 -1.57 12.23
CA ASP A 251 -14.95 -2.71 12.95
C ASP A 251 -14.68 -4.03 12.23
N ALA A 252 -14.59 -3.98 10.90
CA ALA A 252 -14.36 -5.16 10.06
C ALA A 252 -12.89 -5.57 9.96
N ILE A 253 -11.93 -4.71 10.34
CA ILE A 253 -10.50 -4.95 10.04
C ILE A 253 -9.96 -6.29 10.59
N GLU A 254 -10.47 -6.76 11.73
CA GLU A 254 -10.08 -8.03 12.36
C GLU A 254 -10.88 -9.24 11.85
N TRP A 255 -12.09 -9.01 11.34
CA TRP A 255 -13.06 -10.05 10.99
C TRP A 255 -13.24 -10.26 9.48
N LEU A 256 -12.69 -9.37 8.67
CA LEU A 256 -12.67 -9.47 7.22
C LEU A 256 -11.71 -10.57 6.77
N ALA A 257 -12.24 -11.61 6.14
CA ALA A 257 -11.45 -12.57 5.39
C ALA A 257 -11.22 -12.03 3.97
N VAL A 258 -9.95 -11.98 3.55
CA VAL A 258 -9.54 -11.57 2.21
C VAL A 258 -9.04 -12.82 1.49
N VAL A 259 -9.70 -13.18 0.39
CA VAL A 259 -9.37 -14.39 -0.38
C VAL A 259 -8.98 -13.99 -1.80
N HIS A 260 -7.78 -14.36 -2.23
CA HIS A 260 -7.23 -14.00 -3.54
C HIS A 260 -6.59 -15.22 -4.21
N ASP A 261 -6.47 -15.18 -5.54
CA ASP A 261 -6.03 -16.35 -6.33
C ASP A 261 -4.54 -16.70 -6.15
N GLU A 262 -3.75 -15.82 -5.53
CA GLU A 262 -2.36 -16.09 -5.12
C GLU A 262 -2.22 -16.70 -3.70
N LEU A 263 -3.33 -16.97 -2.98
CA LEU A 263 -3.26 -17.45 -1.59
C LEU A 263 -2.89 -18.94 -1.56
N PRO A 264 -1.78 -19.36 -0.91
CA PRO A 264 -1.43 -20.76 -0.78
C PRO A 264 -2.53 -21.56 -0.09
N VAL A 265 -2.64 -22.85 -0.42
CA VAL A 265 -3.67 -23.76 0.12
C VAL A 265 -3.69 -23.77 1.66
N ASP A 266 -2.52 -23.81 2.29
CA ASP A 266 -2.42 -23.80 3.76
C ASP A 266 -2.92 -22.47 4.36
N ASP A 267 -2.59 -21.33 3.74
CA ASP A 267 -3.05 -20.01 4.18
C ASP A 267 -4.55 -19.80 3.91
N LEU A 268 -5.07 -20.39 2.83
CA LEU A 268 -6.48 -20.40 2.48
C LEU A 268 -7.30 -21.20 3.51
N ALA A 269 -6.81 -22.39 3.87
CA ALA A 269 -7.41 -23.22 4.93
C ALA A 269 -7.35 -22.50 6.29
N ASN A 270 -6.21 -21.92 6.64
CA ASN A 270 -6.05 -21.13 7.86
C ASN A 270 -7.03 -19.96 7.91
N THR A 271 -7.18 -19.23 6.80
CA THR A 271 -8.16 -18.15 6.67
C THR A 271 -9.57 -18.70 6.92
N TYR A 272 -9.98 -19.78 6.25
CA TYR A 272 -11.30 -20.36 6.47
C TYR A 272 -11.53 -20.74 7.94
N TRP A 273 -10.59 -21.47 8.56
CA TRP A 273 -10.70 -21.86 9.97
C TRP A 273 -10.78 -20.66 10.92
N CYS A 274 -9.96 -19.63 10.68
CA CYS A 274 -9.89 -18.46 11.53
C CYS A 274 -11.16 -17.62 11.52
N TYR A 275 -11.82 -17.52 10.38
CA TYR A 275 -13.00 -16.67 10.23
C TYR A 275 -14.31 -17.45 10.38
N ALA A 276 -14.40 -18.68 9.85
CA ALA A 276 -15.61 -19.51 9.94
C ALA A 276 -15.72 -20.30 11.26
N GLY A 277 -14.62 -20.42 12.02
CA GLY A 277 -14.56 -21.20 13.25
C GLY A 277 -14.75 -22.71 13.03
N ASP A 278 -14.51 -23.21 11.81
CA ASP A 278 -14.81 -24.58 11.40
C ASP A 278 -13.55 -25.41 11.12
N PHE A 279 -12.90 -25.84 12.20
CA PHE A 279 -11.70 -26.69 12.17
C PHE A 279 -11.95 -28.14 11.72
N GLY A 280 -13.19 -28.49 11.36
CA GLY A 280 -13.52 -29.80 10.82
C GLY A 280 -13.22 -29.96 9.33
N VAL A 281 -12.91 -28.86 8.65
CA VAL A 281 -12.55 -28.84 7.22
C VAL A 281 -11.06 -29.14 7.08
N ARG A 282 -10.72 -30.10 6.22
CA ARG A 282 -9.31 -30.44 5.91
C ARG A 282 -8.74 -29.47 4.87
N ALA A 283 -7.42 -29.30 4.83
CA ALA A 283 -6.77 -28.38 3.87
C ALA A 283 -6.87 -28.87 2.41
N ASP A 284 -6.83 -30.18 2.18
CA ASP A 284 -6.83 -30.78 0.84
C ASP A 284 -8.10 -30.51 0.03
N VAL A 285 -9.23 -30.22 0.69
CA VAL A 285 -10.48 -29.87 0.00
C VAL A 285 -10.40 -28.54 -0.77
N PHE A 286 -9.35 -27.75 -0.52
CA PHE A 286 -9.08 -26.50 -1.18
C PHE A 286 -8.17 -26.64 -2.43
N GLU A 287 -7.57 -27.81 -2.68
CA GLU A 287 -6.59 -28.01 -3.76
C GLU A 287 -7.22 -28.07 -5.17
N ASP A 288 -8.49 -28.49 -5.27
CA ASP A 288 -9.12 -28.83 -6.55
C ASP A 288 -9.62 -27.62 -7.39
N ALA A 289 -9.31 -26.38 -7.00
CA ALA A 289 -9.75 -25.18 -7.73
C ALA A 289 -8.87 -23.96 -7.41
N PRO A 290 -8.96 -22.88 -8.21
CA PRO A 290 -8.39 -21.59 -7.83
C PRO A 290 -8.87 -21.16 -6.42
N PRO A 291 -8.00 -20.54 -5.60
CA PRO A 291 -8.28 -20.26 -4.19
C PRO A 291 -9.65 -19.64 -3.90
N ARG A 292 -10.08 -18.61 -4.65
CA ARG A 292 -11.40 -17.99 -4.46
C ARG A 292 -12.53 -18.97 -4.71
N GLY A 293 -12.46 -19.74 -5.80
CA GLY A 293 -13.47 -20.73 -6.15
C GLY A 293 -13.53 -21.90 -5.15
N ALA A 294 -12.37 -22.37 -4.70
CA ALA A 294 -12.26 -23.39 -3.66
C ALA A 294 -12.90 -22.91 -2.35
N PHE A 295 -12.56 -21.69 -1.91
CA PHE A 295 -13.11 -21.09 -0.69
C PHE A 295 -14.62 -20.93 -0.75
N ALA A 296 -15.14 -20.35 -1.84
CA ALA A 296 -16.58 -20.16 -2.03
C ALA A 296 -17.34 -21.49 -1.99
N ARG A 297 -16.82 -22.52 -2.68
CA ARG A 297 -17.40 -23.87 -2.67
C ARG A 297 -17.44 -24.48 -1.29
N VAL A 298 -16.31 -24.44 -0.57
CA VAL A 298 -16.20 -24.98 0.79
C VAL A 298 -17.16 -24.24 1.72
N ASN A 299 -17.14 -22.91 1.70
CA ASN A 299 -18.03 -22.11 2.53
C ASN A 299 -19.52 -22.41 2.26
N ALA A 300 -19.93 -22.53 0.99
CA ALA A 300 -21.30 -22.91 0.63
C ALA A 300 -21.66 -24.32 1.12
N GLY A 301 -20.78 -25.30 0.92
CA GLY A 301 -20.97 -26.68 1.40
C GLY A 301 -21.04 -26.80 2.92
N ARG A 302 -20.58 -25.77 3.65
CA ARG A 302 -20.59 -25.69 5.12
C ARG A 302 -21.66 -24.73 5.65
N GLY A 303 -22.62 -24.34 4.82
CA GLY A 303 -23.78 -23.54 5.21
C GLY A 303 -23.54 -22.03 5.22
N ASN A 304 -22.59 -21.52 4.42
CA ASN A 304 -22.27 -20.09 4.29
C ASN A 304 -21.98 -19.42 5.63
N LYS A 305 -21.12 -20.04 6.45
CA LYS A 305 -20.63 -19.48 7.73
C LYS A 305 -20.01 -18.10 7.57
N LEU A 306 -19.49 -17.81 6.37
CA LEU A 306 -18.99 -16.50 5.98
C LEU A 306 -19.88 -15.92 4.87
N GLN A 307 -20.36 -14.69 5.02
CA GLN A 307 -21.05 -13.97 3.97
C GLN A 307 -20.04 -13.24 3.08
N LYS A 308 -20.12 -13.44 1.77
CA LYS A 308 -19.37 -12.63 0.81
C LYS A 308 -19.98 -11.23 0.75
N VAL A 309 -19.18 -10.21 1.02
CA VAL A 309 -19.63 -8.82 1.11
C VAL A 309 -19.13 -7.94 -0.04
N PHE A 310 -18.05 -8.34 -0.71
CA PHE A 310 -17.54 -7.64 -1.89
C PHE A 310 -16.72 -8.59 -2.78
N THR A 311 -16.63 -8.26 -4.07
CA THR A 311 -15.74 -8.92 -5.03
C THR A 311 -15.03 -7.86 -5.86
N LYS A 312 -13.72 -8.05 -6.05
CA LYS A 312 -12.84 -7.31 -6.94
C LYS A 312 -12.43 -8.23 -8.08
N GLU A 313 -12.78 -7.86 -9.31
CA GLU A 313 -12.49 -8.68 -10.51
C GLU A 313 -11.34 -8.14 -11.37
N THR A 314 -10.92 -6.90 -11.14
CA THR A 314 -9.84 -6.24 -11.89
C THR A 314 -8.51 -6.41 -11.17
N GLY A 315 -7.38 -6.23 -11.88
CA GLY A 315 -6.04 -6.37 -11.30
C GLY A 315 -5.81 -7.76 -10.69
N LEU A 316 -5.37 -7.83 -9.43
CA LEU A 316 -5.43 -9.06 -8.64
C LEU A 316 -6.86 -9.31 -8.17
N PRO A 317 -7.52 -10.40 -8.58
CA PRO A 317 -8.89 -10.69 -8.14
C PRO A 317 -8.95 -11.08 -6.65
N VAL A 318 -9.95 -10.56 -5.94
CA VAL A 318 -10.11 -10.72 -4.49
C VAL A 318 -11.59 -10.82 -4.13
N ASP A 319 -11.94 -11.78 -3.27
CA ASP A 319 -13.23 -11.83 -2.58
C ASP A 319 -13.06 -11.43 -1.12
N PHE A 320 -14.06 -10.70 -0.61
CA PHE A 320 -14.11 -10.24 0.77
C PHE A 320 -15.27 -10.90 1.50
N TYR A 321 -15.00 -11.51 2.66
CA TYR A 321 -16.01 -12.18 3.46
C TYR A 321 -16.03 -11.68 4.92
N LEU A 322 -17.20 -11.69 5.54
CA LEU A 322 -17.40 -11.48 6.98
C LEU A 322 -18.13 -12.69 7.58
N PRO A 323 -18.03 -12.94 8.90
CA PRO A 323 -18.90 -13.90 9.58
C PRO A 323 -20.37 -13.61 9.29
N ALA A 324 -21.16 -14.64 9.00
CA ALA A 324 -22.61 -14.51 8.93
C ALA A 324 -23.18 -14.36 10.36
N ASP A 325 -24.16 -13.46 10.51
CA ASP A 325 -24.90 -13.26 11.76
C ASP A 325 -25.73 -14.49 12.19
#